data_AF-A0A820P0I9-F1
#
_entry.id   AF-A0A820P0I9-F1
#
_cell.length_a   1.000
_cell.length_b   1.000
_cell.length_c   1.000
_cell.angle_alpha   90.00
_cell.angle_beta   90.00
_cell.angle_gamma   90.00
#
_symmetry.space_group_name_H-M   'P 1'
#
loop_
_entity.id
_entity.type
_entity.pdbx_description
1 polymer ?
#
loop_
_entity_poly.entity_id
_entity_poly.type
_entity_poly.pdbx_seq_one_letter_code
_entity_poly.pdbx_strand_id
1 'polypeptide(L)'
;MCTSTEYHHNGNYLFWPDLASAHYSNLVKERLHEKNVPFVARQDNPPNVPQARSIETVWALLERKVYENSWEVKNLDALARWIKQK
;
A
#
# COMPACT_ATOMS: atom_id res chain seq x y z
N MET A 1 -0.76 -18.08 -12.65
CA MET A 1 -0.99 -16.62 -12.51
C MET A 1 -1.69 -16.42 -11.19
N CYS A 2 -1.12 -15.65 -10.28
CA CYS A 2 -1.70 -15.43 -8.96
C CYS A 2 -2.93 -14.50 -9.07
N THR A 3 -4.10 -14.99 -8.64
CA THR A 3 -5.35 -14.21 -8.56
C THR A 3 -5.59 -13.86 -7.11
N SER A 4 -6.24 -12.73 -6.84
CA SER A 4 -6.55 -12.30 -5.47
C SER A 4 -7.39 -13.32 -4.68
N THR A 5 -8.10 -14.21 -5.37
CA THR A 5 -8.82 -15.36 -4.79
C THR A 5 -7.91 -16.40 -4.13
N GLU A 6 -6.60 -16.44 -4.46
CA GLU A 6 -5.64 -17.32 -3.78
C GLU A 6 -5.37 -16.89 -2.33
N TYR A 7 -5.48 -15.58 -2.02
CA TYR A 7 -5.18 -15.06 -0.68
C TYR A 7 -6.41 -14.54 0.08
N HIS A 8 -7.48 -14.18 -0.63
CA HIS A 8 -8.71 -13.66 -0.03
C HIS A 8 -9.91 -14.52 -0.45
N HIS A 9 -10.03 -15.67 0.21
CA HIS A 9 -10.93 -16.78 -0.11
C HIS A 9 -12.43 -16.41 -0.19
N ASN A 10 -12.81 -15.24 0.34
CA ASN A 10 -14.21 -14.83 0.50
C ASN A 10 -14.60 -13.68 -0.43
N GLY A 11 -13.70 -13.14 -1.25
CA GLY A 11 -13.98 -11.99 -2.13
C GLY A 11 -14.24 -10.66 -1.40
N ASN A 12 -14.31 -10.65 -0.07
CA ASN A 12 -14.57 -9.48 0.76
C ASN A 12 -13.30 -8.64 0.99
N TYR A 13 -12.74 -8.11 -0.09
CA TYR A 13 -11.65 -7.16 -0.02
C TYR A 13 -11.87 -6.08 -1.08
N LEU A 14 -11.33 -4.90 -0.80
CA LEU A 14 -11.38 -3.75 -1.70
C LEU A 14 -10.00 -3.12 -1.67
N PHE A 15 -9.34 -3.06 -2.83
CA PHE A 15 -8.05 -2.41 -2.93
C PHE A 15 -8.23 -0.89 -2.87
N TRP A 16 -7.74 -0.26 -1.81
CA TRP A 16 -7.85 1.17 -1.61
C TRP A 16 -6.45 1.81 -1.62
N PRO A 17 -5.94 2.21 -2.81
CA PRO A 17 -4.65 2.89 -2.91
C PRO A 17 -4.74 4.35 -2.43
N ASP A 18 -3.58 4.97 -2.21
CA ASP A 18 -3.51 6.42 -2.01
C ASP A 18 -3.86 7.18 -3.32
N LEU A 19 -3.75 8.51 -3.32
CA LEU A 19 -4.12 9.35 -4.48
C LEU A 19 -3.01 9.57 -5.52
N ALA A 20 -1.86 8.90 -5.38
CA ALA A 20 -0.76 9.00 -6.33
C ALA A 20 -1.24 8.65 -7.74
N SER A 21 -0.86 9.48 -8.72
CA SER A 21 -1.29 9.35 -10.11
C SER A 21 -0.93 7.97 -10.71
N ALA A 22 0.18 7.38 -10.27
CA ALA A 22 0.62 6.05 -10.68
C ALA A 22 -0.46 4.96 -10.47
N HIS A 23 -1.16 4.99 -9.33
CA HIS A 23 -2.18 3.99 -8.99
C HIS A 23 -3.45 4.08 -9.85
N TYR A 24 -3.71 5.22 -10.47
CA TYR A 24 -4.88 5.43 -11.34
C TYR A 24 -4.54 5.54 -12.82
N SER A 25 -3.29 5.24 -13.18
CA SER A 25 -2.90 5.15 -14.59
C SER A 25 -3.73 4.07 -15.31
N ASN A 26 -3.92 4.23 -16.62
CA ASN A 26 -4.72 3.27 -17.41
C ASN A 26 -4.15 1.85 -17.31
N LEU A 27 -2.83 1.71 -17.42
CA LEU A 27 -2.13 0.43 -17.29
C LEU A 27 -2.43 -0.27 -15.94
N VAL A 28 -2.45 0.48 -14.84
CA VAL A 28 -2.74 -0.09 -13.52
C VAL A 28 -4.21 -0.50 -13.41
N LYS A 29 -5.14 0.33 -13.87
CA LYS A 29 -6.57 -0.01 -13.87
C LYS A 29 -6.84 -1.26 -14.71
N GLU A 30 -6.30 -1.32 -15.93
CA GLU A 30 -6.40 -2.49 -16.82
C GLU A 30 -5.90 -3.75 -16.11
N ARG A 31 -4.72 -3.68 -15.48
CA ARG A 31 -4.15 -4.79 -14.72
C ARG A 31 -5.02 -5.23 -13.54
N LEU A 32 -5.62 -4.29 -12.80
CA LEU A 32 -6.53 -4.61 -11.69
C LEU A 32 -7.80 -5.29 -12.20
N HIS A 33 -8.36 -4.80 -13.31
CA HIS A 33 -9.49 -5.44 -13.98
C HIS A 33 -9.16 -6.86 -14.47
N GLU A 34 -8.04 -7.06 -15.17
CA GLU A 34 -7.57 -8.38 -15.61
C GLU A 34 -7.41 -9.38 -14.46
N LYS A 35 -7.05 -8.88 -13.27
CA LYS A 35 -6.86 -9.69 -12.07
C LYS A 35 -8.11 -9.85 -11.22
N ASN A 36 -9.25 -9.28 -11.64
CA ASN A 36 -10.49 -9.23 -10.86
C ASN A 36 -10.29 -8.66 -9.45
N VAL A 37 -9.43 -7.66 -9.32
CA VAL A 37 -9.20 -6.94 -8.05
C VAL A 37 -10.15 -5.75 -8.01
N PRO A 38 -11.18 -5.75 -7.13
CA PRO A 38 -12.00 -4.57 -6.92
C PRO A 38 -11.15 -3.46 -6.29
N PHE A 39 -11.32 -2.22 -6.73
CA PHE A 39 -10.56 -1.09 -6.21
C PHE A 39 -11.42 0.18 -6.08
N VAL A 40 -11.04 1.06 -5.15
CA VAL A 40 -11.68 2.37 -4.98
C VAL A 40 -11.31 3.26 -6.16
N ALA A 41 -12.30 3.79 -6.88
CA ALA A 41 -12.05 4.68 -8.00
C ALA A 41 -11.59 6.07 -7.49
N ARG A 42 -10.86 6.81 -8.34
CA ARG A 42 -10.25 8.09 -7.95
C ARG A 42 -11.27 9.10 -7.43
N GLN A 43 -12.44 9.16 -8.07
CA GLN A 43 -13.53 10.06 -7.70
C GLN A 43 -14.17 9.71 -6.35
N ASP A 44 -14.08 8.45 -5.94
CA ASP A 44 -14.62 7.95 -4.67
C ASP A 44 -13.57 7.95 -3.55
N ASN A 45 -12.32 8.35 -3.87
CA ASN A 45 -11.23 8.47 -2.91
C ASN A 45 -11.03 9.95 -2.52
N PRO A 46 -11.62 10.40 -1.39
CA PRO A 46 -11.55 11.79 -0.98
C PRO A 46 -10.10 12.29 -0.83
N PRO A 47 -9.77 13.51 -1.32
CA PRO A 47 -8.47 14.12 -1.11
C PRO A 47 -8.29 14.58 0.34
N ASN A 48 -7.04 14.68 0.78
CA ASN A 48 -6.65 15.27 2.06
C ASN A 48 -7.26 14.62 3.33
N VAL A 49 -7.59 13.33 3.27
CA VAL A 49 -8.02 12.55 4.45
C VAL A 49 -7.05 11.40 4.77
N PRO A 50 -5.79 11.70 5.11
CA PRO A 50 -4.79 10.67 5.38
C PRO A 50 -5.20 9.74 6.53
N GLN A 51 -5.95 10.24 7.54
CA GLN A 51 -6.42 9.40 8.65
C GLN A 51 -7.40 8.30 8.23
N ALA A 52 -8.11 8.48 7.12
CA ALA A 52 -9.03 7.48 6.58
C ALA A 52 -8.29 6.35 5.83
N ARG A 53 -7.01 6.53 5.50
CA ARG A 53 -6.21 5.57 4.75
C ARG A 53 -5.33 4.75 5.70
N SER A 54 -5.60 3.46 5.78
CA SER A 54 -4.84 2.54 6.62
C SER A 54 -3.34 2.51 6.29
N ILE A 55 -2.97 2.73 5.03
CA ILE A 55 -1.55 2.75 4.61
C ILE A 55 -0.74 3.88 5.26
N GLU A 56 -1.35 5.04 5.51
CA GLU A 56 -0.68 6.15 6.19
C GLU A 56 -0.34 5.78 7.64
N THR A 57 -1.22 5.00 8.29
CA THR A 57 -0.95 4.46 9.63
C THR A 57 0.20 3.46 9.59
N VAL A 58 0.28 2.62 8.56
CA VAL A 58 1.40 1.69 8.37
C VAL A 58 2.71 2.45 8.21
N TRP A 59 2.75 3.50 7.39
CA TRP A 59 3.95 4.32 7.21
C TRP A 59 4.38 5.02 8.49
N ALA A 60 3.45 5.65 9.22
CA ALA A 60 3.74 6.31 10.48
C ALA A 60 4.28 5.32 11.54
N LEU A 61 3.71 4.11 11.61
CA LEU A 61 4.20 3.07 12.51
C LEU A 61 5.57 2.55 12.10
N LEU A 62 5.83 2.39 10.80
CA LEU A 62 7.11 1.95 10.29
C LEU A 62 8.20 2.99 10.57
N GLU A 63 7.95 4.26 10.26
CA GLU A 63 8.86 5.37 10.52
C GLU A 63 9.23 5.44 12.00
N ARG A 64 8.23 5.39 12.89
CA ARG A 64 8.46 5.38 14.34
C ARG A 64 9.36 4.23 14.78
N LYS A 65 9.17 3.02 14.24
CA LYS A 65 9.99 1.86 14.58
C LYS A 65 11.40 1.95 13.99
N VAL A 66 11.53 2.50 12.78
CA VAL A 66 12.82 2.72 12.12
C VAL A 66 13.65 3.66 12.98
N TYR A 67 13.14 4.86 13.29
CA TYR A 67 13.92 5.88 14.00
C TYR A 67 13.85 5.77 15.53
N GLU A 68 13.36 4.65 16.06
CA GLU A 68 13.34 4.39 17.49
C GLU A 68 14.78 4.38 18.05
N ASN A 69 14.97 4.92 19.26
CA ASN A 69 16.28 5.02 19.92
C ASN A 69 17.35 5.77 19.11
N SER A 70 16.93 6.75 18.30
CA SER A 70 17.84 7.53 17.44
C SER A 70 18.62 6.65 16.46
N TRP A 71 18.04 5.52 16.03
CA TRP A 71 18.65 4.72 14.99
C TRP A 71 18.65 5.48 13.67
N GLU A 72 19.83 5.56 13.04
CA GLU A 72 20.01 6.22 11.77
C GLU A 72 20.37 5.20 10.68
N VAL A 73 19.71 5.33 9.53
CA VAL A 73 19.96 4.46 8.39
C VAL A 73 21.12 5.01 7.57
N LYS A 74 22.15 4.19 7.39
CA LYS A 74 23.37 4.59 6.67
C LYS A 74 23.24 4.47 5.15
N ASN A 75 22.36 3.59 4.68
CA ASN A 75 22.06 3.35 3.27
C ASN A 75 20.76 2.54 3.11
N LEU A 76 20.28 2.46 1.88
CA LEU A 76 19.04 1.76 1.53
C LEU A 76 19.10 0.25 1.80
N ASP A 77 20.26 -0.38 1.62
CA ASP A 77 20.41 -1.83 1.88
C ASP A 77 20.25 -2.18 3.36
N ALA A 78 20.78 -1.34 4.25
CA ALA A 78 20.62 -1.47 5.68
C ALA A 78 19.14 -1.31 6.08
N LEU A 79 18.44 -0.32 5.50
CA LEU A 79 17.01 -0.13 5.72
C LEU A 79 16.23 -1.37 5.27
N ALA A 80 16.48 -1.85 4.05
CA ALA A 80 15.76 -2.97 3.46
C ALA A 80 15.96 -4.26 4.27
N ARG A 81 17.19 -4.53 4.75
CA ARG A 81 17.45 -5.67 5.64
C ARG A 81 16.70 -5.55 6.96
N TRP A 82 16.65 -4.36 7.54
CA TRP A 82 15.94 -4.13 8.79
C TRP A 82 14.43 -4.33 8.64
N ILE A 83 13.83 -3.78 7.58
CA ILE A 83 12.38 -3.91 7.32
C ILE A 83 11.99 -5.39 7.15
N LYS A 84 12.82 -6.18 6.46
CA LYS A 84 12.57 -7.61 6.24
C LYS A 84 12.72 -8.50 7.48
N GLN A 85 13.36 -8.02 8.54
CA GLN A 85 13.58 -8.76 9.79
C GLN A 85 12.49 -8.50 10.84
N LYS A 86 11.56 -7.59 10.58
CA LYS A 86 10.43 -7.24 11.45
C LYS A 86 9.14 -7.83 10.93
#